data_AF-A0A7X2ZRM8-F1
#
_entry.id   AF-A0A7X2ZRM8-F1
#
_cell.length_a   1.000
_cell.length_b   1.000
_cell.length_c   1.000
_cell.angle_alpha   90.00
_cell.angle_beta   90.00
_cell.angle_gamma   90.00
#
_symmetry.space_group_name_H-M   'P 1'
#
loop_
_entity.id
_entity.type
_entity.pdbx_description
1 polymer ?
#
loop_
_entity_poly.entity_id
_entity_poly.type
_entity_poly.pdbx_seq_one_letter_code
_entity_poly.pdbx_strand_id
1 'polypeptide(L)'
;MKQVGTLFLLFSLVLLSCKDSKNQSYLPSSIGAINSMVVVIDNDLWKGSVGDSIRSHFAAPVVGMPMDEPLFTIDQIAPKFFTSSIRNTRSILYVAEDSLNLAHIKSDMYASPQRVGVIKGTSKEELIENIDAKADDIVASFKNMEIEAAQKRFERSLNKETVLQDKFGVSLKLPSIYKVGKQEDNFVWIDREIQKGTANIIIYNMPATSFGNDSTLVKDIVAMRDSVGAKYIPGPDVTGKITHMRTEPAFAPYVYPVEIAGLKGVEVRGLWDIKNYPMAGPFLTYILNDKENNRKLVLEGFVFAPATEKRDDLFELEAILKTLRLQSKETEK
;
A
#
# COMPACT_ATOMS: atom_id res chain seq x y z
N MET A 1 50.62 11.48 -54.15
CA MET A 1 50.07 12.06 -52.90
C MET A 1 48.55 11.87 -52.79
N LYS A 2 48.04 10.63 -52.74
CA LYS A 2 46.60 10.37 -52.54
C LYS A 2 46.28 9.22 -51.56
N GLN A 3 47.28 8.53 -51.02
CA GLN A 3 47.06 7.39 -50.11
C GLN A 3 47.37 7.68 -48.63
N VAL A 4 47.97 8.83 -48.31
CA VAL A 4 48.30 9.19 -46.92
C VAL A 4 47.10 9.82 -46.19
N GLY A 5 46.20 10.50 -46.92
CA GLY A 5 44.99 11.09 -46.33
C GLY A 5 43.94 10.05 -45.91
N THR A 6 43.87 8.92 -46.62
CA THR A 6 42.88 7.86 -46.32
C THR A 6 43.25 7.06 -45.07
N LEU A 7 44.55 6.91 -44.78
CA LEU A 7 45.01 6.19 -43.59
C LEU A 7 44.82 7.02 -42.31
N PHE A 8 44.93 8.35 -42.41
CA PHE A 8 44.68 9.25 -41.27
C PHE A 8 43.18 9.39 -40.95
N LEU A 9 42.31 9.26 -41.96
CA LEU A 9 40.85 9.26 -41.76
C LEU A 9 40.33 7.93 -41.16
N LEU A 10 41.02 6.81 -41.39
CA LEU A 10 40.66 5.53 -40.78
C LEU A 10 41.12 5.43 -39.32
N PHE A 11 42.21 6.12 -38.94
CA PHE A 11 42.73 6.10 -37.57
C PHE A 11 41.95 7.03 -36.62
N SER A 12 41.29 8.08 -37.15
CA SER A 12 40.44 8.97 -36.34
C SER A 12 39.08 8.37 -35.98
N LEU A 13 38.61 7.34 -36.71
CA LEU A 13 37.35 6.64 -36.42
C LEU A 13 37.47 5.58 -35.30
N VAL A 14 38.69 5.19 -34.91
CA VAL A 14 38.90 4.20 -33.83
C VAL A 14 38.91 4.85 -32.44
N LEU A 15 39.03 6.19 -32.36
CA LEU A 15 39.08 6.93 -31.10
C LEU A 15 37.71 7.45 -30.62
N LEU A 16 36.62 7.15 -31.34
CA LEU A 16 35.24 7.53 -30.93
C LEU A 16 34.48 6.40 -30.21
N SER A 17 35.11 5.26 -29.93
CA SER A 17 34.52 4.23 -29.06
C SER A 17 34.94 4.44 -27.60
N CYS A 18 34.67 5.64 -27.06
CA CYS A 18 34.45 5.75 -25.62
C CYS A 18 33.10 5.09 -25.34
N LYS A 19 33.14 3.80 -24.96
CA LYS A 19 32.04 3.21 -24.20
C LYS A 19 31.94 4.02 -22.90
N ASP A 20 30.99 4.93 -22.85
CA ASP A 20 30.36 5.35 -21.60
C ASP A 20 29.79 4.09 -20.94
N SER A 21 30.65 3.36 -20.25
CA SER A 21 30.23 2.44 -19.22
C SER A 21 29.67 3.32 -18.11
N LYS A 22 28.38 3.67 -18.23
CA LYS A 22 27.59 3.97 -17.05
C LYS A 22 27.81 2.77 -16.13
N ASN A 23 28.64 2.95 -15.12
CA ASN A 23 28.68 2.10 -13.94
C ASN A 23 27.30 2.20 -13.28
N GLN A 24 26.28 1.62 -13.91
CA GLN A 24 25.09 1.20 -13.21
C GLN A 24 25.58 0.09 -12.29
N SER A 25 25.89 0.47 -11.05
CA SER A 25 26.03 -0.49 -9.96
C SER A 25 24.78 -1.36 -10.01
N TYR A 26 24.92 -2.59 -10.49
CA TYR A 26 23.80 -3.53 -10.59
C TYR A 26 23.50 -3.99 -9.18
N LEU A 27 22.60 -3.28 -8.51
CA LEU A 27 22.12 -3.68 -7.20
C LEU A 27 21.30 -4.96 -7.36
N PRO A 28 21.49 -5.96 -6.49
CA PRO A 28 20.65 -7.15 -6.49
C PRO A 28 19.19 -6.79 -6.22
N SER A 29 18.28 -7.67 -6.64
CA SER A 29 16.88 -7.57 -6.24
C SER A 29 16.75 -7.77 -4.73
N SER A 30 15.91 -6.94 -4.13
CA SER A 30 15.64 -7.00 -2.69
C SER A 30 14.73 -8.17 -2.31
N ILE A 31 14.79 -8.58 -1.05
CA ILE A 31 14.04 -9.72 -0.47
C ILE A 31 13.24 -9.32 0.77
N GLY A 32 12.42 -10.23 1.29
CA GLY A 32 11.64 -10.06 2.52
C GLY A 32 10.13 -10.14 2.30
N ALA A 33 9.39 -10.55 3.32
CA ALA A 33 7.94 -10.63 3.30
C ALA A 33 7.27 -9.24 3.19
N ILE A 34 5.99 -9.21 2.84
CA ILE A 34 5.19 -7.98 2.82
C ILE A 34 5.13 -7.43 4.25
N ASN A 35 5.18 -6.10 4.39
CA ASN A 35 5.13 -5.41 5.69
C ASN A 35 6.07 -6.02 6.74
N SER A 36 7.28 -6.43 6.32
CA SER A 36 8.34 -6.87 7.23
C SER A 36 9.49 -5.88 7.19
N MET A 37 10.20 -5.76 8.32
CA MET A 37 11.39 -4.94 8.41
C MET A 37 12.44 -5.59 9.31
N VAL A 38 13.71 -5.36 8.96
CA VAL A 38 14.83 -5.75 9.80
C VAL A 38 15.27 -4.55 10.63
N VAL A 39 15.36 -4.73 11.95
CA VAL A 39 15.95 -3.74 12.85
C VAL A 39 17.36 -4.19 13.21
N VAL A 40 18.37 -3.44 12.76
CA VAL A 40 19.78 -3.67 13.08
C VAL A 40 20.13 -2.79 14.27
N ILE A 41 20.26 -3.40 15.45
CA ILE A 41 20.44 -2.68 16.71
C ILE A 41 21.15 -3.57 17.74
N ASP A 42 21.96 -2.96 18.60
CA ASP A 42 22.61 -3.67 19.70
C ASP A 42 21.60 -4.25 20.70
N ASN A 43 21.92 -5.40 21.27
CA ASN A 43 20.95 -6.17 22.07
C ASN A 43 20.51 -5.43 23.34
N ASP A 44 21.41 -4.65 23.93
CA ASP A 44 21.10 -3.90 25.15
C ASP A 44 20.20 -2.70 24.87
N LEU A 45 20.35 -2.06 23.70
CA LEU A 45 19.44 -1.01 23.24
C LEU A 45 18.06 -1.57 22.90
N TRP A 46 18.01 -2.74 22.26
CA TRP A 46 16.76 -3.41 21.90
C TRP A 46 15.90 -3.81 23.10
N LYS A 47 16.53 -4.27 24.18
CA LYS A 47 15.87 -4.66 25.43
C LYS A 47 15.48 -3.46 26.31
N GLY A 48 16.04 -2.28 26.03
CA GLY A 48 15.78 -1.06 26.79
C GLY A 48 14.78 -0.12 26.11
N SER A 49 14.76 1.12 26.61
CA SER A 49 13.85 2.19 26.18
C SER A 49 13.92 2.54 24.68
N VAL A 50 15.11 2.42 24.07
CA VAL A 50 15.27 2.64 22.62
C VAL A 50 14.48 1.60 21.83
N GLY A 51 14.58 0.31 22.20
CA GLY A 51 13.78 -0.73 21.58
C GLY A 51 12.28 -0.58 21.81
N ASP A 52 11.88 -0.10 22.99
CA ASP A 52 10.46 0.19 23.28
C ASP A 52 9.92 1.30 22.37
N SER A 53 10.68 2.38 22.18
CA SER A 53 10.34 3.46 21.23
C SER A 53 10.23 2.93 19.78
N ILE A 54 11.15 2.05 19.34
CA ILE A 54 11.03 1.41 18.03
C ILE A 54 9.72 0.61 17.94
N ARG A 55 9.38 -0.20 18.93
CA ARG A 55 8.15 -1.00 18.92
C ARG A 55 6.90 -0.14 18.95
N SER A 56 6.88 0.96 19.71
CA SER A 56 5.71 1.86 19.78
C SER A 56 5.39 2.53 18.45
N HIS A 57 6.38 2.73 17.59
CA HIS A 57 6.20 3.35 16.27
C HIS A 57 6.03 2.33 15.14
N PHE A 58 6.93 1.34 15.06
CA PHE A 58 7.01 0.43 13.91
C PHE A 58 6.21 -0.86 14.10
N ALA A 59 5.84 -1.21 15.33
CA ALA A 59 4.93 -2.31 15.64
C ALA A 59 3.58 -1.83 16.21
N ALA A 60 3.24 -0.54 16.02
CA ALA A 60 1.94 -0.01 16.38
C ALA A 60 0.81 -0.77 15.66
N PRO A 61 -0.38 -0.94 16.27
CA PRO A 61 -1.51 -1.57 15.61
C PRO A 61 -1.93 -0.83 14.33
N VAL A 62 -2.26 -1.58 13.29
CA VAL A 62 -2.86 -1.03 12.08
C VAL A 62 -4.29 -0.57 12.39
N VAL A 63 -4.55 0.69 12.04
CA VAL A 63 -5.86 1.33 12.22
C VAL A 63 -6.94 0.62 11.39
N GLY A 64 -8.13 0.46 11.98
CA GLY A 64 -9.29 -0.14 11.29
C GLY A 64 -9.25 -1.65 11.20
N MET A 65 -8.54 -2.32 12.12
CA MET A 65 -8.43 -3.78 12.18
C MET A 65 -9.27 -4.35 13.34
N PRO A 66 -9.83 -5.57 13.19
CA PRO A 66 -10.63 -6.19 14.25
C PRO A 66 -9.78 -6.75 15.40
N MET A 67 -8.51 -7.05 15.12
CA MET A 67 -7.50 -7.46 16.09
C MET A 67 -6.24 -6.63 15.84
N ASP A 68 -5.47 -6.39 16.89
CA ASP A 68 -4.22 -5.65 16.79
C ASP A 68 -3.20 -6.44 15.97
N GLU A 69 -2.94 -5.96 14.76
CA GLU A 69 -1.89 -6.46 13.87
C GLU A 69 -0.86 -5.34 13.66
N PRO A 70 0.44 -5.58 13.84
CA PRO A 70 1.45 -4.52 13.83
C PRO A 70 1.69 -3.96 12.42
N LEU A 71 2.04 -2.67 12.32
CA LEU A 71 2.42 -2.03 11.06
C LEU A 71 3.48 -2.82 10.28
N PHE A 72 4.50 -3.30 11.00
CA PHE A 72 5.52 -4.19 10.45
C PHE A 72 5.77 -5.40 11.35
N THR A 73 6.03 -6.54 10.72
CA THR A 73 6.68 -7.68 11.37
C THR A 73 8.17 -7.35 11.52
N ILE A 74 8.66 -7.26 12.75
CA ILE A 74 10.03 -6.83 13.04
C ILE A 74 10.94 -8.03 13.31
N ASP A 75 11.98 -8.16 12.50
CA ASP A 75 13.10 -9.07 12.76
C ASP A 75 14.28 -8.27 13.31
N GLN A 76 14.59 -8.44 14.60
CA GLN A 76 15.76 -7.80 15.20
C GLN A 76 17.03 -8.62 14.97
N ILE A 77 18.12 -7.94 14.61
CA ILE A 77 19.47 -8.52 14.56
C ILE A 77 20.52 -7.61 15.20
N ALA A 78 21.52 -8.22 15.83
CA ALA A 78 22.70 -7.48 16.30
C ALA A 78 23.59 -7.04 15.13
N PRO A 79 24.30 -5.90 15.21
CA PRO A 79 25.09 -5.34 14.11
C PRO A 79 26.13 -6.32 13.53
N LYS A 80 26.73 -7.17 14.38
CA LYS A 80 27.68 -8.21 13.97
C LYS A 80 27.10 -9.24 12.99
N PHE A 81 25.77 -9.37 12.93
CA PHE A 81 25.05 -10.27 12.01
C PHE A 81 24.50 -9.54 10.78
N PHE A 82 24.84 -8.26 10.57
CA PHE A 82 24.40 -7.49 9.40
C PHE A 82 25.21 -7.84 8.13
N THR A 83 25.04 -9.09 7.71
CA THR A 83 25.69 -9.72 6.55
C THR A 83 25.08 -9.24 5.21
N SER A 84 25.68 -9.65 4.09
CA SER A 84 25.18 -9.33 2.74
C SER A 84 23.75 -9.83 2.50
N SER A 85 23.38 -11.00 3.01
CA SER A 85 22.01 -11.53 2.86
C SER A 85 20.98 -10.64 3.55
N ILE A 86 21.28 -10.17 4.77
CA ILE A 86 20.39 -9.25 5.47
C ILE A 86 20.36 -7.88 4.80
N ARG A 87 21.51 -7.40 4.29
CA ARG A 87 21.56 -6.14 3.54
C ARG A 87 20.64 -6.12 2.33
N ASN A 88 20.24 -7.27 1.79
CA ASN A 88 19.32 -7.32 0.66
C ASN A 88 17.84 -7.19 1.05
N THR A 89 17.48 -7.08 2.33
CA THR A 89 16.07 -6.94 2.73
C THR A 89 15.51 -5.58 2.33
N ARG A 90 14.24 -5.55 1.91
CA ARG A 90 13.57 -4.37 1.37
C ARG A 90 13.49 -3.19 2.35
N SER A 91 13.27 -3.48 3.62
CA SER A 91 13.06 -2.48 4.67
C SER A 91 14.03 -2.73 5.82
N ILE A 92 14.95 -1.78 6.06
CA ILE A 92 15.97 -1.88 7.11
C ILE A 92 15.92 -0.63 7.97
N LEU A 93 15.81 -0.79 9.28
CA LEU A 93 16.04 0.27 10.26
C LEU A 93 17.36 -0.01 10.99
N TYR A 94 18.38 0.80 10.73
CA TYR A 94 19.67 0.72 11.38
C TYR A 94 19.73 1.73 12.53
N VAL A 95 19.91 1.26 13.76
CA VAL A 95 19.93 2.07 14.98
C VAL A 95 21.21 1.79 15.76
N ALA A 96 22.00 2.81 16.06
CA ALA A 96 23.24 2.64 16.81
C ALA A 96 23.61 3.89 17.62
N GLU A 97 24.17 3.69 18.81
CA GLU A 97 24.94 4.75 19.48
C GLU A 97 26.21 5.02 18.66
N ASP A 98 26.50 6.29 18.39
CA ASP A 98 27.65 6.73 17.59
C ASP A 98 28.13 8.10 18.09
N SER A 99 29.32 8.51 17.66
CA SER A 99 29.84 9.87 17.83
C SER A 99 29.04 10.95 17.09
N LEU A 100 28.16 10.55 16.17
CA LEU A 100 27.32 11.44 15.37
C LEU A 100 25.84 11.26 15.71
N ASN A 101 25.13 12.37 15.84
CA ASN A 101 23.68 12.42 15.94
C ASN A 101 23.06 12.68 14.54
N LEU A 102 22.34 11.69 13.99
CA LEU A 102 21.74 11.79 12.66
C LEU A 102 20.55 10.84 12.46
N ALA A 103 19.52 11.33 11.75
CA ALA A 103 18.37 10.53 11.33
C ALA A 103 18.02 10.82 9.86
N HIS A 104 18.08 9.80 8.99
CA HIS A 104 17.76 9.96 7.57
C HIS A 104 17.31 8.65 6.92
N ILE A 105 16.76 8.76 5.71
CA ILE A 105 16.31 7.62 4.90
C ILE A 105 17.17 7.56 3.65
N LYS A 106 17.70 6.38 3.33
CA LYS A 106 18.37 6.09 2.06
C LYS A 106 17.51 5.17 1.21
N SER A 107 17.60 5.36 -0.10
CA SER A 107 17.00 4.47 -1.09
C SER A 107 18.08 3.61 -1.71
N ASP A 108 17.76 2.36 -2.00
CA ASP A 108 18.57 1.44 -2.80
C ASP A 108 20.06 1.40 -2.39
N MET A 109 20.32 1.25 -1.09
CA MET A 109 21.68 1.27 -0.56
C MET A 109 22.45 -0.03 -0.87
N TYR A 110 21.75 -1.16 -0.86
CA TYR A 110 22.32 -2.49 -1.02
C TYR A 110 21.56 -3.36 -2.02
N ALA A 111 20.25 -3.13 -2.18
CA ALA A 111 19.38 -3.86 -3.10
C ALA A 111 18.30 -2.92 -3.68
N SER A 112 17.57 -3.33 -4.71
CA SER A 112 16.50 -2.52 -5.30
C SER A 112 15.21 -3.32 -5.55
N PRO A 113 14.02 -2.76 -5.24
CA PRO A 113 13.81 -1.53 -4.47
C PRO A 113 14.11 -1.73 -2.97
N GLN A 114 14.68 -0.74 -2.30
CA GLN A 114 14.99 -0.78 -0.88
C GLN A 114 14.83 0.59 -0.21
N ARG A 115 14.45 0.59 1.06
CA ARG A 115 14.51 1.73 1.96
C ARG A 115 15.29 1.36 3.23
N VAL A 116 16.20 2.25 3.62
CA VAL A 116 17.03 2.11 4.82
C VAL A 116 16.85 3.35 5.69
N GLY A 117 16.16 3.22 6.81
CA GLY A 117 16.15 4.22 7.87
C GLY A 117 17.45 4.10 8.68
N VAL A 118 18.20 5.18 8.82
CA VAL A 118 19.43 5.21 9.62
C VAL A 118 19.24 6.22 10.73
N ILE A 119 19.31 5.74 11.97
CA ILE A 119 19.19 6.53 13.19
C ILE A 119 20.45 6.32 14.03
N LYS A 120 21.11 7.41 14.40
CA LYS A 120 22.23 7.41 15.32
C LYS A 120 22.11 8.55 16.31
N GLY A 121 22.59 8.33 17.52
CA GLY A 121 22.61 9.31 18.60
C GLY A 121 23.82 9.07 19.50
N THR A 122 24.23 10.10 20.23
CA THR A 122 25.34 10.01 21.19
C THR A 122 24.90 9.47 22.55
N SER A 123 23.58 9.41 22.78
CA SER A 123 22.94 8.83 23.96
C SER A 123 21.64 8.10 23.60
N LYS A 124 21.08 7.37 24.57
CA LYS A 124 19.78 6.69 24.41
C LYS A 124 18.64 7.68 24.24
N GLU A 125 18.70 8.81 24.94
CA GLU A 125 17.72 9.88 24.87
C GLU A 125 17.70 10.48 23.46
N GLU A 126 18.87 10.80 22.90
CA GLU A 126 18.97 11.30 21.52
C GLU A 126 18.49 10.27 20.49
N LEU A 127 18.74 8.98 20.72
CA LEU A 127 18.21 7.93 19.85
C LEU A 127 16.68 7.92 19.84
N ILE A 128 16.05 8.03 21.02
CA ILE A 128 14.59 8.07 21.15
C ILE A 128 14.02 9.33 20.48
N GLU A 129 14.60 10.50 20.72
CA GLU A 129 14.19 11.74 20.06
C GLU A 129 14.26 11.63 18.53
N ASN A 130 15.32 11.03 18.00
CA ASN A 130 15.46 10.81 16.56
C ASN A 130 14.45 9.79 16.01
N ILE A 131 14.15 8.73 16.77
CA ILE A 131 13.10 7.76 16.41
C ILE A 131 11.76 8.48 16.34
N ASP A 132 11.37 9.19 17.40
CA ASP A 132 10.09 9.88 17.50
C ASP A 132 9.94 10.93 16.38
N ALA A 133 11.01 11.67 16.07
CA ALA A 133 10.99 12.69 15.03
C ALA A 133 10.93 12.12 13.60
N LYS A 134 11.41 10.89 13.37
CA LYS A 134 11.58 10.33 12.02
C LYS A 134 10.70 9.11 11.71
N ALA A 135 10.04 8.54 12.71
CA ALA A 135 9.22 7.35 12.59
C ALA A 135 8.20 7.45 11.45
N ASP A 136 7.36 8.50 11.44
CA ASP A 136 6.31 8.67 10.44
C ASP A 136 6.86 8.71 9.01
N ASP A 137 7.96 9.42 8.79
CA ASP A 137 8.63 9.49 7.48
C ASP A 137 9.18 8.11 7.05
N ILE A 138 9.76 7.35 7.97
CA ILE A 138 10.32 6.02 7.69
C ILE A 138 9.17 5.05 7.38
N VAL A 139 8.12 5.04 8.20
CA VAL A 139 6.92 4.20 8.01
C VAL A 139 6.30 4.49 6.64
N ALA A 140 6.09 5.76 6.31
CA ALA A 140 5.55 6.17 5.01
C ALA A 140 6.46 5.73 3.84
N SER A 141 7.77 5.93 3.99
CA SER A 141 8.74 5.52 2.96
C SER A 141 8.74 4.02 2.71
N PHE A 142 8.69 3.21 3.78
CA PHE A 142 8.67 1.75 3.69
C PHE A 142 7.36 1.26 3.06
N LYS A 143 6.21 1.77 3.51
CA LYS A 143 4.89 1.40 2.96
C LYS A 143 4.76 1.77 1.48
N ASN A 144 5.18 2.97 1.08
CA ASN A 144 5.09 3.40 -0.31
C ASN A 144 5.97 2.53 -1.23
N MET A 145 7.19 2.22 -0.79
CA MET A 145 8.05 1.27 -1.52
C MET A 145 7.41 -0.11 -1.63
N GLU A 146 6.79 -0.61 -0.55
CA GLU A 146 6.11 -1.91 -0.56
C GLU A 146 4.92 -1.92 -1.54
N ILE A 147 4.15 -0.81 -1.60
CA ILE A 147 3.05 -0.62 -2.56
C ILE A 147 3.59 -0.69 -3.99
N GLU A 148 4.63 0.08 -4.30
CA GLU A 148 5.24 0.09 -5.64
C GLU A 148 5.75 -1.30 -6.03
N ALA A 149 6.39 -2.01 -5.10
CA ALA A 149 6.89 -3.36 -5.31
C ALA A 149 5.74 -4.37 -5.56
N ALA A 150 4.63 -4.24 -4.82
CA ALA A 150 3.43 -5.04 -5.03
C ALA A 150 2.80 -4.76 -6.41
N GLN A 151 2.64 -3.50 -6.76
CA GLN A 151 2.08 -3.08 -8.05
C GLN A 151 2.90 -3.59 -9.24
N LYS A 152 4.23 -3.54 -9.15
CA LYS A 152 5.13 -4.14 -10.15
C LYS A 152 4.97 -5.65 -10.25
N ARG A 153 4.71 -6.33 -9.12
CA ARG A 153 4.47 -7.78 -9.11
C ARG A 153 3.13 -8.14 -9.76
N PHE A 154 2.10 -7.32 -9.62
CA PHE A 154 0.79 -7.56 -10.27
C PHE A 154 0.92 -7.64 -11.80
N GLU A 155 1.81 -6.84 -12.39
CA GLU A 155 2.04 -6.79 -13.84
C GLU A 155 2.49 -8.13 -14.46
N ARG A 156 2.98 -9.07 -13.65
CA ARG A 156 3.35 -10.41 -14.12
C ARG A 156 2.18 -11.16 -14.74
N SER A 157 0.97 -10.95 -14.22
CA SER A 157 -0.24 -11.59 -14.72
C SER A 157 -1.46 -10.77 -14.31
N LEU A 158 -1.95 -9.95 -15.25
CA LEU A 158 -3.12 -9.12 -15.04
C LEU A 158 -4.40 -9.82 -15.49
N ASN A 159 -5.49 -9.54 -14.77
CA ASN A 159 -6.85 -9.81 -15.21
C ASN A 159 -7.12 -9.03 -16.52
N LYS A 160 -7.91 -9.62 -17.42
CA LYS A 160 -8.19 -9.09 -18.77
C LYS A 160 -9.65 -8.64 -18.97
N GLU A 161 -10.47 -8.76 -17.94
CA GLU A 161 -11.87 -8.37 -17.98
C GLU A 161 -11.97 -6.83 -18.05
N THR A 162 -12.80 -6.32 -18.95
CA THR A 162 -12.94 -4.89 -19.23
C THR A 162 -14.05 -4.23 -18.41
N VAL A 163 -14.71 -4.96 -17.50
CA VAL A 163 -15.94 -4.51 -16.82
C VAL A 163 -15.81 -3.15 -16.13
N LEU A 164 -14.65 -2.85 -15.53
CA LEU A 164 -14.41 -1.56 -14.86
C LEU A 164 -14.27 -0.41 -15.85
N GLN A 165 -13.66 -0.70 -17.01
CA GLN A 165 -13.54 0.24 -18.10
C GLN A 165 -14.93 0.50 -18.71
N ASP A 166 -15.70 -0.55 -19.00
CA ASP A 166 -16.98 -0.44 -19.68
C ASP A 166 -18.04 0.27 -18.82
N LYS A 167 -18.05 0.03 -17.50
CA LYS A 167 -19.05 0.62 -16.58
C LYS A 167 -18.62 1.95 -15.97
N PHE A 168 -17.33 2.14 -15.73
CA PHE A 168 -16.85 3.28 -14.95
C PHE A 168 -15.82 4.13 -15.68
N GLY A 169 -15.33 3.73 -16.87
CA GLY A 169 -14.26 4.46 -17.55
C GLY A 169 -12.93 4.46 -16.79
N VAL A 170 -12.69 3.43 -15.96
CA VAL A 170 -11.49 3.31 -15.14
C VAL A 170 -10.83 1.95 -15.31
N SER A 171 -9.56 1.87 -14.92
CA SER A 171 -8.80 0.62 -14.89
C SER A 171 -7.99 0.48 -13.61
N LEU A 172 -7.72 -0.76 -13.23
CA LEU A 172 -6.85 -1.16 -12.12
C LEU A 172 -5.85 -2.19 -12.64
N LYS A 173 -4.63 -2.22 -12.11
CA LYS A 173 -3.69 -3.33 -12.30
C LYS A 173 -4.10 -4.48 -11.39
N LEU A 174 -5.19 -5.14 -11.77
CA LEU A 174 -5.78 -6.23 -11.03
C LEU A 174 -5.07 -7.55 -11.38
N PRO A 175 -4.51 -8.29 -10.41
CA PRO A 175 -3.93 -9.62 -10.68
C PRO A 175 -4.96 -10.60 -11.25
N SER A 176 -4.52 -11.51 -12.13
CA SER A 176 -5.38 -12.45 -12.85
C SER A 176 -6.17 -13.43 -11.97
N ILE A 177 -5.76 -13.62 -10.72
CA ILE A 177 -6.45 -14.43 -9.71
C ILE A 177 -7.77 -13.80 -9.25
N TYR A 178 -7.90 -12.47 -9.32
CA TYR A 178 -9.15 -11.80 -9.00
C TYR A 178 -10.17 -11.99 -10.13
N LYS A 179 -11.43 -12.25 -9.78
CA LYS A 179 -12.53 -12.55 -10.70
C LYS A 179 -13.73 -11.66 -10.42
N VAL A 180 -14.48 -11.31 -11.46
CA VAL A 180 -15.76 -10.62 -11.31
C VAL A 180 -16.80 -11.61 -10.80
N GLY A 181 -17.24 -11.42 -9.56
CA GLY A 181 -18.28 -12.24 -8.93
C GLY A 181 -19.69 -11.71 -9.19
N LYS A 182 -19.86 -10.38 -9.27
CA LYS A 182 -21.15 -9.74 -9.54
C LYS A 182 -20.97 -8.43 -10.29
N GLN A 183 -21.87 -8.15 -11.22
CA GLN A 183 -21.91 -6.88 -11.95
C GLN A 183 -23.36 -6.43 -12.16
N GLU A 184 -23.60 -5.15 -11.93
CA GLU A 184 -24.86 -4.42 -12.10
C GLU A 184 -24.55 -3.08 -12.78
N ASP A 185 -25.56 -2.28 -13.14
CA ASP A 185 -25.34 -1.01 -13.88
C ASP A 185 -24.38 -0.04 -13.16
N ASN A 186 -24.50 0.11 -11.85
CA ASN A 186 -23.66 1.00 -11.03
C ASN A 186 -22.92 0.24 -9.91
N PHE A 187 -22.61 -1.03 -10.11
CA PHE A 187 -21.90 -1.82 -9.10
C PHE A 187 -21.13 -2.98 -9.73
N VAL A 188 -19.87 -3.15 -9.32
CA VAL A 188 -19.05 -4.31 -9.67
C VAL A 188 -18.41 -4.84 -8.40
N TRP A 189 -18.50 -6.15 -8.19
CA TRP A 189 -17.82 -6.87 -7.13
C TRP A 189 -16.87 -7.89 -7.74
N ILE A 190 -15.62 -7.77 -7.35
CA ILE A 190 -14.49 -8.61 -7.73
C ILE A 190 -13.95 -9.26 -6.46
N ASP A 191 -13.62 -10.55 -6.50
CA ASP A 191 -13.04 -11.24 -5.35
C ASP A 191 -11.88 -12.15 -5.75
N ARG A 192 -11.14 -12.58 -4.73
CA ARG A 192 -10.25 -13.74 -4.77
C ARG A 192 -10.40 -14.56 -3.49
N GLU A 193 -10.17 -15.86 -3.59
CA GLU A 193 -9.98 -16.71 -2.42
C GLU A 193 -8.61 -16.45 -1.78
N ILE A 194 -8.58 -16.42 -0.45
CA ILE A 194 -7.37 -16.32 0.38
C ILE A 194 -7.41 -17.40 1.46
N GLN A 195 -6.35 -17.50 2.27
CA GLN A 195 -6.32 -18.50 3.33
C GLN A 195 -7.49 -18.34 4.30
N LYS A 196 -8.40 -19.33 4.31
CA LYS A 196 -9.60 -19.34 5.17
C LYS A 196 -10.49 -18.10 5.00
N GLY A 197 -10.60 -17.58 3.77
CA GLY A 197 -11.30 -16.31 3.57
C GLY A 197 -11.40 -15.84 2.11
N THR A 198 -11.86 -14.60 1.94
CA THR A 198 -11.87 -13.88 0.67
C THR A 198 -11.34 -12.46 0.82
N ALA A 199 -10.66 -11.98 -0.22
CA ALA A 199 -10.32 -10.57 -0.39
C ALA A 199 -11.17 -10.00 -1.52
N ASN A 200 -11.85 -8.88 -1.26
CA ASN A 200 -12.95 -8.40 -2.10
C ASN A 200 -12.68 -6.95 -2.49
N ILE A 201 -13.10 -6.59 -3.70
CA ILE A 201 -13.07 -5.24 -4.25
C ILE A 201 -14.47 -4.92 -4.76
N ILE A 202 -15.01 -3.76 -4.38
CA ILE A 202 -16.24 -3.22 -4.96
C ILE A 202 -16.02 -1.82 -5.53
N ILE A 203 -16.70 -1.53 -6.63
CA ILE A 203 -16.62 -0.25 -7.33
C ILE A 203 -18.03 0.21 -7.69
N TYR A 204 -18.34 1.47 -7.42
CA TYR A 204 -19.62 2.10 -7.75
C TYR A 204 -19.49 3.62 -7.77
N ASN A 205 -20.47 4.30 -8.35
CA ASN A 205 -20.53 5.76 -8.34
C ASN A 205 -21.57 6.29 -7.34
N MET A 206 -21.30 7.46 -6.77
CA MET A 206 -22.27 8.29 -6.06
C MET A 206 -22.45 9.64 -6.79
N PRO A 207 -23.59 10.34 -6.63
CA PRO A 207 -23.77 11.70 -7.17
C PRO A 207 -22.65 12.65 -6.72
N ALA A 208 -22.21 13.57 -7.58
CA ALA A 208 -21.17 14.56 -7.22
C ALA A 208 -21.54 15.44 -6.01
N THR A 209 -22.84 15.60 -5.74
CA THR A 209 -23.40 16.35 -4.61
C THR A 209 -23.42 15.58 -3.30
N SER A 210 -23.03 14.29 -3.29
CA SER A 210 -22.89 13.52 -2.05
C SER A 210 -21.81 14.12 -1.15
N PHE A 211 -22.04 14.03 0.17
CA PHE A 211 -21.14 14.51 1.23
C PHE A 211 -20.95 16.02 1.26
N GLY A 212 -22.05 16.79 1.12
CA GLY A 212 -22.00 18.26 1.05
C GLY A 212 -21.80 18.98 2.39
N ASN A 213 -21.73 18.26 3.52
CA ASN A 213 -21.57 18.85 4.85
C ASN A 213 -20.45 18.14 5.63
N ASP A 214 -19.37 18.86 5.89
CA ASP A 214 -18.19 18.34 6.59
C ASP A 214 -18.52 17.85 8.02
N SER A 215 -19.48 18.49 8.70
CA SER A 215 -19.89 18.11 10.06
C SER A 215 -20.61 16.77 10.12
N THR A 216 -21.15 16.28 9.00
CA THR A 216 -21.85 14.99 8.90
C THR A 216 -21.09 13.96 8.09
N LEU A 217 -19.87 14.26 7.63
CA LEU A 217 -19.13 13.45 6.67
C LEU A 217 -19.05 11.97 7.07
N VAL A 218 -18.62 11.67 8.30
CA VAL A 218 -18.50 10.28 8.79
C VAL A 218 -19.85 9.56 8.77
N LYS A 219 -20.91 10.22 9.24
CA LYS A 219 -22.27 9.66 9.26
C LYS A 219 -22.78 9.39 7.85
N ASP A 220 -22.55 10.32 6.93
CA ASP A 220 -22.99 10.20 5.54
C ASP A 220 -22.24 9.08 4.81
N ILE A 221 -20.95 8.89 5.10
CA ILE A 221 -20.15 7.77 4.58
C ILE A 221 -20.70 6.43 5.09
N VAL A 222 -20.99 6.31 6.38
CA VAL A 222 -21.58 5.09 6.96
C VAL A 222 -22.94 4.80 6.33
N ALA A 223 -23.81 5.80 6.22
CA ALA A 223 -25.12 5.63 5.60
C ALA A 223 -25.03 5.20 4.12
N MET A 224 -24.06 5.75 3.38
CA MET A 224 -23.80 5.35 2.01
C MET A 224 -23.34 3.89 1.93
N ARG A 225 -22.35 3.49 2.72
CA ARG A 225 -21.82 2.11 2.76
C ARG A 225 -22.92 1.11 3.10
N ASP A 226 -23.69 1.39 4.16
CA ASP A 226 -24.75 0.51 4.63
C ASP A 226 -25.86 0.33 3.59
N SER A 227 -26.19 1.40 2.85
CA SER A 227 -27.16 1.36 1.74
C SER A 227 -26.66 0.48 0.58
N VAL A 228 -25.38 0.62 0.20
CA VAL A 228 -24.75 -0.20 -0.85
C VAL A 228 -24.67 -1.66 -0.42
N GLY A 229 -24.23 -1.93 0.82
CA GLY A 229 -24.16 -3.27 1.40
C GLY A 229 -25.52 -3.96 1.46
N ALA A 230 -26.55 -3.25 1.95
CA ALA A 230 -27.92 -3.76 1.98
C ALA A 230 -28.46 -4.14 0.59
N LYS A 231 -28.11 -3.36 -0.43
CA LYS A 231 -28.61 -3.59 -1.80
C LYS A 231 -27.84 -4.69 -2.52
N TYR A 232 -26.52 -4.75 -2.39
CA TYR A 232 -25.68 -5.54 -3.29
C TYR A 232 -24.97 -6.72 -2.63
N ILE A 233 -24.78 -6.72 -1.31
CA ILE A 233 -24.00 -7.71 -0.56
C ILE A 233 -24.89 -8.36 0.52
N PRO A 234 -25.77 -9.30 0.12
CA PRO A 234 -26.61 -10.02 1.07
C PRO A 234 -25.76 -10.92 1.98
N GLY A 235 -26.22 -11.08 3.22
CA GLY A 235 -25.66 -12.06 4.14
C GLY A 235 -26.28 -13.44 3.95
N PRO A 236 -25.84 -14.44 4.74
CA PRO A 236 -26.46 -15.76 4.75
C PRO A 236 -27.92 -15.72 5.17
N ASP A 237 -28.74 -16.61 4.61
CA ASP A 237 -30.15 -16.72 5.00
C ASP A 237 -30.29 -17.16 6.46
N VAL A 238 -30.96 -16.34 7.26
CA VAL A 238 -31.27 -16.63 8.66
C VAL A 238 -32.77 -16.45 8.87
N THR A 239 -33.45 -17.49 9.37
CA THR A 239 -34.90 -17.49 9.55
C THR A 239 -35.38 -16.26 10.34
N GLY A 240 -36.27 -15.48 9.74
CA GLY A 240 -36.88 -14.29 10.36
C GLY A 240 -35.95 -13.08 10.49
N LYS A 241 -34.76 -13.10 9.87
CA LYS A 241 -33.81 -11.98 9.94
C LYS A 241 -33.37 -11.54 8.55
N ILE A 242 -33.21 -10.23 8.39
CA ILE A 242 -32.56 -9.66 7.21
C ILE A 242 -31.08 -9.56 7.51
N THR A 243 -30.25 -10.16 6.67
CA THR A 243 -28.79 -10.16 6.76
C THR A 243 -28.20 -9.47 5.55
N HIS A 244 -27.28 -8.55 5.78
CA HIS A 244 -26.56 -7.84 4.73
C HIS A 244 -25.31 -7.19 5.32
N MET A 245 -24.34 -6.86 4.47
CA MET A 245 -23.18 -6.11 4.90
C MET A 245 -23.59 -4.70 5.34
N ARG A 246 -22.95 -4.23 6.42
CA ARG A 246 -22.98 -2.84 6.88
C ARG A 246 -21.64 -2.51 7.54
N THR A 247 -21.46 -1.26 7.91
CA THR A 247 -20.36 -0.81 8.76
C THR A 247 -20.64 -1.26 10.21
N GLU A 248 -19.62 -1.77 10.90
CA GLU A 248 -19.72 -2.21 12.30
C GLU A 248 -20.14 -1.03 13.20
N PRO A 249 -21.33 -1.07 13.82
CA PRO A 249 -21.87 0.06 14.56
C PRO A 249 -21.09 0.43 15.83
N ALA A 250 -20.29 -0.48 16.39
CA ALA A 250 -19.54 -0.22 17.61
C ALA A 250 -18.33 0.72 17.41
N PHE A 251 -17.85 0.89 16.17
CA PHE A 251 -16.62 1.65 15.89
C PHE A 251 -16.84 2.65 14.75
N ALA A 252 -16.52 3.92 15.01
CA ALA A 252 -16.50 4.93 13.96
C ALA A 252 -15.31 4.69 13.01
N PRO A 253 -15.50 4.80 11.69
CA PRO A 253 -14.39 4.65 10.75
C PRO A 253 -13.45 5.85 10.82
N TYR A 254 -12.18 5.60 10.51
CA TYR A 254 -11.14 6.60 10.38
C TYR A 254 -11.17 7.20 8.99
N VAL A 255 -11.02 8.51 8.88
CA VAL A 255 -11.11 9.25 7.61
C VAL A 255 -9.87 10.10 7.42
N TYR A 256 -9.19 9.92 6.29
CA TYR A 256 -7.96 10.63 5.93
C TYR A 256 -8.11 11.27 4.55
N PRO A 257 -7.51 12.46 4.31
CA PRO A 257 -7.43 13.01 2.97
C PRO A 257 -6.54 12.12 2.09
N VAL A 258 -6.90 11.99 0.82
CA VAL A 258 -6.11 11.22 -0.15
C VAL A 258 -6.20 11.83 -1.55
N GLU A 259 -5.20 11.55 -2.37
CA GLU A 259 -5.22 11.84 -3.80
C GLU A 259 -4.76 10.61 -4.57
N ILE A 260 -5.59 10.12 -5.50
CA ILE A 260 -5.31 8.96 -6.35
C ILE A 260 -5.66 9.32 -7.77
N ALA A 261 -4.75 9.05 -8.72
CA ALA A 261 -4.93 9.39 -10.14
C ALA A 261 -5.28 10.86 -10.39
N GLY A 262 -4.78 11.78 -9.55
CA GLY A 262 -5.11 13.22 -9.59
C GLY A 262 -6.49 13.59 -9.03
N LEU A 263 -7.27 12.60 -8.57
CA LEU A 263 -8.55 12.84 -7.91
C LEU A 263 -8.35 12.98 -6.41
N LYS A 264 -8.69 14.16 -5.88
CA LYS A 264 -8.75 14.40 -4.43
C LYS A 264 -9.97 13.69 -3.83
N GLY A 265 -9.85 13.18 -2.62
CA GLY A 265 -10.93 12.48 -1.95
C GLY A 265 -10.59 12.15 -0.51
N VAL A 266 -11.24 11.12 0.01
CA VAL A 266 -10.95 10.57 1.33
C VAL A 266 -10.67 9.07 1.26
N GLU A 267 -9.73 8.63 2.07
CA GLU A 267 -9.52 7.24 2.47
C GLU A 267 -10.30 7.01 3.77
N VAL A 268 -11.07 5.92 3.82
CA VAL A 268 -11.87 5.52 4.97
C VAL A 268 -11.44 4.13 5.39
N ARG A 269 -11.09 3.92 6.66
CA ARG A 269 -10.76 2.60 7.22
C ARG A 269 -11.68 2.25 8.36
N GLY A 270 -12.11 1.01 8.44
CA GLY A 270 -12.99 0.57 9.51
C GLY A 270 -13.34 -0.91 9.43
N LEU A 271 -14.35 -1.29 10.20
CA LEU A 271 -14.85 -2.65 10.27
C LEU A 271 -16.22 -2.75 9.60
N TRP A 272 -16.46 -3.85 8.92
CA TRP A 272 -17.78 -4.23 8.42
C TRP A 272 -18.25 -5.47 9.18
N ASP A 273 -19.57 -5.59 9.35
CA ASP A 273 -20.22 -6.80 9.82
C ASP A 273 -21.39 -7.17 8.90
N ILE A 274 -21.79 -8.44 8.92
CA ILE A 274 -23.09 -8.85 8.38
C ILE A 274 -24.11 -8.64 9.49
N LYS A 275 -25.04 -7.71 9.27
CA LYS A 275 -26.15 -7.49 10.20
C LYS A 275 -26.83 -8.81 10.54
N ASN A 276 -27.00 -9.09 11.83
CA ASN A 276 -27.63 -10.31 12.35
C ASN A 276 -26.89 -11.64 12.09
N TYR A 277 -25.60 -11.62 11.70
CA TYR A 277 -24.81 -12.83 11.47
C TYR A 277 -23.34 -12.62 11.89
N PRO A 278 -22.67 -13.59 12.56
CA PRO A 278 -21.32 -13.41 13.10
C PRO A 278 -20.24 -13.51 12.02
N MET A 279 -20.20 -12.51 11.13
CA MET A 279 -19.24 -12.38 10.03
C MET A 279 -18.82 -10.93 9.94
N ALA A 280 -17.52 -10.67 10.02
CA ALA A 280 -16.96 -9.33 10.05
C ALA A 280 -15.52 -9.32 9.53
N GLY A 281 -15.02 -8.12 9.26
CA GLY A 281 -13.63 -7.92 8.86
C GLY A 281 -13.29 -6.44 8.64
N PRO A 282 -12.04 -6.15 8.28
CA PRO A 282 -11.61 -4.79 7.96
C PRO A 282 -11.97 -4.41 6.52
N PHE A 283 -12.12 -3.12 6.29
CA PHE A 283 -12.21 -2.52 4.97
C PHE A 283 -11.35 -1.26 4.85
N LEU A 284 -11.03 -0.90 3.61
CA LEU A 284 -10.61 0.44 3.24
C LEU A 284 -11.39 0.92 2.01
N THR A 285 -11.75 2.20 1.98
CA THR A 285 -12.52 2.80 0.89
C THR A 285 -11.90 4.12 0.46
N TYR A 286 -11.78 4.29 -0.84
CA TYR A 286 -11.49 5.56 -1.48
C TYR A 286 -12.77 6.16 -2.06
N ILE A 287 -13.11 7.36 -1.61
CA ILE A 287 -14.20 8.16 -2.17
C ILE A 287 -13.56 9.35 -2.88
N LEU A 288 -13.48 9.27 -4.20
CA LEU A 288 -12.71 10.19 -5.03
C LEU A 288 -13.61 11.15 -5.80
N ASN A 289 -13.24 12.42 -5.81
CA ASN A 289 -14.00 13.47 -6.50
C ASN A 289 -13.66 13.51 -8.00
N ASP A 290 -14.40 12.75 -8.81
CA ASP A 290 -14.28 12.73 -10.27
C ASP A 290 -15.16 13.83 -10.90
N LYS A 291 -14.61 15.05 -10.93
CA LYS A 291 -15.31 16.23 -11.44
C LYS A 291 -15.62 16.14 -12.94
N GLU A 292 -14.75 15.51 -13.72
CA GLU A 292 -14.89 15.41 -15.19
C GLU A 292 -16.10 14.56 -15.60
N ASN A 293 -16.44 13.58 -14.77
CA ASN A 293 -17.60 12.71 -14.98
C ASN A 293 -18.77 13.03 -14.03
N ASN A 294 -18.73 14.18 -13.34
CA ASN A 294 -19.78 14.66 -12.43
C ASN A 294 -20.25 13.59 -11.42
N ARG A 295 -19.30 12.92 -10.76
CA ARG A 295 -19.57 11.84 -9.80
C ARG A 295 -18.58 11.84 -8.63
N LYS A 296 -18.90 11.07 -7.59
CA LYS A 296 -17.88 10.49 -6.70
C LYS A 296 -17.63 9.06 -7.16
N LEU A 297 -16.39 8.72 -7.44
CA LEU A 297 -16.00 7.34 -7.70
C LEU A 297 -15.64 6.68 -6.36
N VAL A 298 -16.30 5.57 -6.05
CA VAL A 298 -16.04 4.81 -4.83
C VAL A 298 -15.34 3.50 -5.18
N LEU A 299 -14.19 3.27 -4.57
CA LEU A 299 -13.38 2.07 -4.69
C LEU A 299 -13.17 1.53 -3.29
N GLU A 300 -13.55 0.29 -3.04
CA GLU A 300 -13.45 -0.30 -1.71
C GLU A 300 -12.86 -1.69 -1.75
N GLY A 301 -11.99 -1.97 -0.79
CA GLY A 301 -11.43 -3.28 -0.54
C GLY A 301 -11.83 -3.75 0.86
N PHE A 302 -12.31 -4.98 0.97
CA PHE A 302 -12.63 -5.58 2.27
C PHE A 302 -12.22 -7.05 2.34
N VAL A 303 -11.82 -7.50 3.54
CA VAL A 303 -11.31 -8.85 3.77
C VAL A 303 -12.24 -9.58 4.73
N PHE A 304 -12.60 -10.82 4.39
CA PHE A 304 -13.18 -11.78 5.31
C PHE A 304 -12.20 -12.92 5.52
N ALA A 305 -11.57 -13.03 6.69
CA ALA A 305 -10.67 -14.14 7.01
C ALA A 305 -10.63 -14.39 8.52
N PRO A 306 -11.66 -15.03 9.11
CA PRO A 306 -11.88 -15.03 10.55
C PRO A 306 -10.75 -15.72 11.35
N ALA A 307 -9.97 -16.60 10.73
CA ALA A 307 -8.99 -17.44 11.39
C ALA A 307 -7.53 -17.18 10.96
N THR A 308 -7.27 -16.02 10.34
CA THR A 308 -5.92 -15.57 9.94
C THR A 308 -5.76 -14.08 10.19
N GLU A 309 -4.51 -13.63 10.21
CA GLU A 309 -4.15 -12.21 10.07
C GLU A 309 -4.64 -11.67 8.73
N LYS A 310 -4.97 -10.38 8.67
CA LYS A 310 -5.64 -9.73 7.53
C LYS A 310 -4.87 -8.52 7.01
N ARG A 311 -3.86 -8.03 7.74
CA ARG A 311 -3.08 -6.83 7.40
C ARG A 311 -2.54 -6.90 5.99
N ASP A 312 -1.92 -8.02 5.62
CA ASP A 312 -1.23 -8.15 4.35
C ASP A 312 -2.21 -8.33 3.18
N ASP A 313 -3.35 -8.98 3.41
CA ASP A 313 -4.44 -9.03 2.42
C ASP A 313 -5.07 -7.65 2.20
N LEU A 314 -5.33 -6.91 3.28
CA LEU A 314 -5.85 -5.55 3.19
C LEU A 314 -4.84 -4.60 2.52
N PHE A 315 -3.55 -4.79 2.78
CA PHE A 315 -2.48 -4.07 2.11
C PHE A 315 -2.42 -4.39 0.60
N GLU A 316 -2.60 -5.65 0.20
CA GLU A 316 -2.66 -6.01 -1.22
C GLU A 316 -3.84 -5.31 -1.92
N LEU A 317 -5.02 -5.27 -1.27
CA LEU A 317 -6.17 -4.50 -1.76
C LEU A 317 -5.85 -3.02 -1.89
N GLU A 318 -5.23 -2.41 -0.87
CA GLU A 318 -4.77 -1.02 -0.92
C GLU A 318 -3.87 -0.77 -2.14
N ALA A 319 -2.88 -1.65 -2.34
CA ALA A 319 -1.94 -1.55 -3.43
C ALA A 319 -2.64 -1.65 -4.79
N ILE A 320 -3.65 -2.52 -4.93
CA ILE A 320 -4.48 -2.62 -6.16
C ILE A 320 -5.27 -1.34 -6.38
N LEU A 321 -6.02 -0.87 -5.39
CA LEU A 321 -6.90 0.30 -5.55
C LEU A 321 -6.11 1.58 -5.87
N LYS A 322 -4.89 1.72 -5.34
CA LYS A 322 -3.97 2.81 -5.69
C LYS A 322 -3.42 2.77 -7.11
N THR A 323 -3.69 1.70 -7.89
CA THR A 323 -3.33 1.64 -9.32
C THR A 323 -4.37 2.25 -10.26
N LEU A 324 -5.43 2.84 -9.69
CA LEU A 324 -6.49 3.50 -10.44
C LEU A 324 -5.93 4.37 -11.55
N ARG A 325 -6.49 4.19 -12.76
CA ARG A 325 -6.34 5.10 -13.87
C ARG A 325 -7.69 5.43 -14.45
N LEU A 326 -7.90 6.72 -14.68
CA LEU A 326 -9.01 7.21 -15.49
C LEU A 326 -8.62 7.06 -16.96
N GLN A 327 -9.61 6.80 -17.82
CA GLN A 327 -9.39 6.96 -19.24
C GLN A 327 -9.44 8.43 -19.62
N SER A 328 -8.45 8.88 -20.39
CA SER A 328 -8.57 10.11 -21.15
C SER A 328 -9.70 9.91 -22.16
N LYS A 329 -10.68 10.82 -22.18
CA LYS A 329 -11.55 10.94 -23.35
C LYS A 329 -10.64 11.28 -24.52
N GLU A 330 -10.44 10.36 -25.47
CA GLU A 330 -9.94 10.76 -26.77
C GLU A 330 -10.94 11.78 -27.30
N THR A 331 -10.49 13.03 -27.43
CA THR A 331 -11.28 14.06 -28.10
C THR A 331 -11.42 13.59 -29.55
N GLU A 332 -12.58 13.04 -29.90
CA GLU A 332 -12.96 12.87 -31.30
C GLU A 332 -12.77 14.23 -31.97
N LYS A 333 -11.80 14.30 -32.88
CA LYS A 333 -11.51 15.47 -33.71
C LYS A 333 -12.36 15.45 -34.96
#